data_AF-A0A2M7SSN2-F1
#
_entry.id   AF-A0A2M7SSN2-F1
#
_cell.length_a   1.000
_cell.length_b   1.000
_cell.length_c   1.000
_cell.angle_alpha   90.00
_cell.angle_beta   90.00
_cell.angle_gamma   90.00
#
_symmetry.space_group_name_H-M   'P 1'
#
loop_
_entity.id
_entity.type
_entity.pdbx_description
1 polymer ?
#
loop_
_entity_poly.entity_id
_entity_poly.type
_entity_poly.pdbx_seq_one_letter_code
_entity_poly.pdbx_strand_id
1 'polypeptide(L)'
;MAWLDAALYPDVEPPEELSTLADQIDFIARLCSAWDFGLLPEWETVVEVRRPAWRAAVDTCRLLTSHSYHLLRRWHGLPPLPYLGSVPAYIREDPNLEFV
;
A
#
# COMPACT_ATOMS: atom_id res chain seq x y z
N MET A 1 21.83 2.31 1.38
CA MET A 1 20.73 3.30 1.35
C MET A 1 19.48 2.55 1.79
N ALA A 2 18.94 2.90 2.96
CA ALA A 2 17.82 2.18 3.55
C ALA A 2 16.54 2.56 2.82
N TRP A 3 15.89 1.59 2.16
CA TRP A 3 14.59 1.75 1.51
C TRP A 3 13.43 1.90 2.51
N LEU A 4 13.71 1.61 3.79
CA LEU A 4 12.74 1.69 4.88
C LEU A 4 12.49 3.15 5.22
N ASP A 5 11.28 3.60 4.96
CA ASP A 5 10.83 4.92 5.39
C ASP A 5 10.48 4.91 6.88
N ALA A 6 11.39 5.46 7.69
CA ALA A 6 11.23 5.58 9.14
C ALA A 6 10.05 6.49 9.53
N ALA A 7 9.62 7.42 8.66
CA ALA A 7 8.50 8.32 8.95
C ALA A 7 7.15 7.57 9.08
N LEU A 8 7.08 6.31 8.62
CA LEU A 8 5.92 5.44 8.78
C LEU A 8 5.71 4.94 10.22
N TYR A 9 6.67 5.18 11.12
CA TYR A 9 6.64 4.78 12.52
C TYR A 9 6.69 6.01 13.46
N PRO A 10 5.66 6.89 13.45
CA PRO A 10 5.65 8.07 14.32
C PRO A 10 5.39 7.73 15.80
N ASP A 11 4.86 6.55 16.06
CA ASP A 11 4.38 6.06 17.36
C ASP A 11 5.34 5.08 18.04
N VAL A 12 6.30 4.54 17.31
CA VAL A 12 7.24 3.51 17.78
C VAL A 12 8.63 3.75 17.18
N GLU A 13 9.67 3.17 17.79
CA GLU A 13 10.99 3.18 17.16
C GLU A 13 10.93 2.38 15.83
N PRO A 14 11.37 2.96 14.69
CA PRO A 14 11.40 2.25 13.43
C PRO A 14 12.23 0.96 13.53
N PRO A 15 11.75 -0.18 13.00
CA PRO A 15 12.51 -1.42 13.03
C PRO A 15 13.75 -1.31 12.15
N GLU A 16 14.88 -1.89 12.58
CA GLU A 16 16.09 -1.94 11.74
C GLU A 16 15.93 -2.92 10.56
N GLU A 17 15.13 -3.99 10.75
CA GLU A 17 14.86 -5.03 9.77
C GLU A 17 13.41 -5.51 9.84
N LEU A 18 12.85 -5.91 8.69
CA LEU A 18 11.53 -6.55 8.60
C LEU A 18 11.70 -8.06 8.36
N SER A 19 12.11 -8.76 9.41
CA SER A 19 12.51 -10.17 9.32
C SER A 19 11.34 -11.15 9.29
N THR A 20 10.17 -10.74 9.78
CA THR A 20 8.99 -11.59 9.86
C THR A 20 7.89 -11.15 8.89
N LEU A 21 6.98 -12.08 8.58
CA LEU A 21 5.79 -11.75 7.80
C LEU A 21 4.92 -10.69 8.52
N ALA A 22 4.89 -10.70 9.86
CA ALA A 22 4.14 -9.73 10.64
C ALA A 22 4.72 -8.31 10.46
N ASP A 23 6.05 -8.17 10.47
CA ASP A 23 6.72 -6.88 10.27
C ASP A 23 6.43 -6.33 8.86
N GLN A 24 6.44 -7.21 7.85
CA GLN A 24 6.11 -6.82 6.48
C GLN A 24 4.64 -6.40 6.34
N ILE A 25 3.71 -7.10 7.02
CA ILE A 25 2.29 -6.75 7.02
C ILE A 25 2.09 -5.37 7.66
N ASP A 26 2.71 -5.13 8.82
CA ASP A 26 2.63 -3.84 9.51
C ASP A 26 3.18 -2.71 8.63
N PHE A 27 4.35 -2.92 8.03
CA PHE A 27 4.94 -1.96 7.10
C PHE A 27 4.02 -1.65 5.91
N ILE A 28 3.44 -2.67 5.25
CA ILE A 28 2.52 -2.46 4.12
C ILE A 28 1.27 -1.70 4.57
N ALA A 29 0.74 -1.97 5.76
CA ALA A 29 -0.42 -1.26 6.30
C ALA A 29 -0.11 0.22 6.57
N ARG A 30 1.04 0.52 7.17
CA ARG A 30 1.50 1.89 7.41
C ARG A 30 1.77 2.64 6.11
N LEU A 31 2.49 2.00 5.18
CA LEU A 31 2.77 2.53 3.84
C LEU A 31 1.48 2.87 3.09
N CYS A 32 0.52 1.94 3.05
CA CYS A 32 -0.75 2.18 2.36
C CYS A 32 -1.53 3.32 3.00
N SER A 33 -1.56 3.36 4.34
CA SER A 33 -2.24 4.44 5.06
C SER A 33 -1.61 5.80 4.75
N ALA A 34 -0.29 5.93 4.82
CA ALA A 34 0.40 7.17 4.48
C ALA A 34 0.11 7.59 3.02
N TRP A 35 0.18 6.64 2.09
CA TRP A 35 0.00 6.90 0.68
C TRP A 35 -1.43 7.31 0.32
N ASP A 36 -2.45 6.66 0.91
CA ASP A 36 -3.85 7.05 0.70
C ASP A 36 -4.16 8.47 1.19
N PHE A 37 -3.38 9.00 2.14
CA PHE A 37 -3.49 10.38 2.65
C PHE A 37 -2.52 11.37 1.98
N GLY A 38 -1.90 10.99 0.86
CA GLY A 38 -1.08 11.89 0.04
C GLY A 38 0.39 11.98 0.43
N LEU A 39 0.87 11.16 1.37
CA LEU A 39 2.29 11.01 1.66
C LEU A 39 2.88 9.95 0.73
N LEU A 40 3.53 10.41 -0.34
CA LEU A 40 4.08 9.52 -1.37
C LEU A 40 5.32 8.80 -0.84
N PRO A 41 5.47 7.48 -1.09
CA PRO A 41 6.70 6.78 -0.75
C PRO A 41 7.86 7.20 -1.65
N GLU A 42 9.07 7.13 -1.11
CA GLU A 42 10.30 7.28 -1.87
C GLU A 42 10.44 6.18 -2.93
N TRP A 43 11.20 6.48 -3.98
CA TRP A 43 11.36 5.54 -5.10
C TRP A 43 11.99 4.21 -4.69
N GLU A 44 12.94 4.23 -3.77
CA GLU A 44 13.59 3.04 -3.21
C GLU A 44 12.58 2.13 -2.50
N THR A 45 11.64 2.72 -1.76
CA THR A 45 10.54 1.98 -1.11
C THR A 45 9.64 1.34 -2.17
N VAL A 46 9.27 2.08 -3.23
CA VAL A 46 8.47 1.55 -4.34
C VAL A 46 9.16 0.37 -5.02
N VAL A 47 10.46 0.46 -5.29
CA VAL A 47 11.25 -0.62 -5.90
C VAL A 47 11.27 -1.85 -4.99
N GLU A 48 11.47 -1.64 -3.68
CA GLU A 48 11.52 -2.74 -2.72
C GLU A 48 10.18 -3.48 -2.61
N VAL A 49 9.06 -2.77 -2.37
CA VAL A 49 7.74 -3.41 -2.16
C VAL A 49 7.19 -4.11 -3.39
N ARG A 50 7.76 -3.87 -4.57
CA ARG A 50 7.43 -4.59 -5.81
C ARG A 50 8.14 -5.95 -5.93
N ARG A 51 9.12 -6.26 -5.08
CA ARG A 51 9.83 -7.55 -5.12
C ARG A 51 8.89 -8.70 -4.73
N PRO A 52 9.03 -9.90 -5.35
CA PRO A 52 8.14 -11.04 -5.07
C PRO A 52 8.05 -11.46 -3.59
N ALA A 53 9.08 -11.17 -2.79
CA ALA A 53 9.11 -11.44 -1.36
C ALA A 53 7.93 -10.80 -0.61
N TRP A 54 7.44 -9.65 -1.08
CA TRP A 54 6.35 -8.88 -0.45
C TRP A 54 4.96 -9.39 -0.78
N ARG A 55 4.82 -10.28 -1.77
CA ARG A 55 3.51 -10.76 -2.25
C ARG A 55 2.67 -11.36 -1.12
N ALA A 56 3.29 -12.11 -0.20
CA ALA A 56 2.59 -12.73 0.92
C ALA A 56 2.04 -11.69 1.91
N ALA A 57 2.83 -10.67 2.24
CA ALA A 57 2.39 -9.57 3.11
C ALA A 57 1.23 -8.80 2.47
N VAL A 58 1.36 -8.44 1.19
CA VAL A 58 0.31 -7.74 0.43
C VAL A 58 -0.98 -8.56 0.36
N ASP A 59 -0.91 -9.87 0.12
CA ASP A 59 -2.14 -10.67 0.06
C ASP A 59 -2.84 -10.77 1.43
N THR A 60 -2.06 -10.78 2.51
CA THR A 60 -2.57 -10.93 3.89
C THR A 60 -3.23 -9.66 4.43
N CYS A 61 -2.76 -8.46 4.06
CA CYS A 61 -3.20 -7.20 4.66
C CYS A 61 -4.71 -6.91 4.54
N ARG A 62 -5.36 -7.35 3.44
CA ARG A 62 -6.82 -7.20 3.23
C ARG A 62 -7.36 -5.78 3.48
N LEU A 63 -6.61 -4.74 3.10
CA LEU A 63 -7.00 -3.33 3.29
C LEU A 63 -8.01 -2.88 2.23
N LEU A 64 -9.23 -3.41 2.30
CA LEU A 64 -10.23 -3.31 1.22
C LEU A 64 -10.69 -1.88 0.90
N THR A 65 -10.45 -0.92 1.80
CA THR A 65 -10.77 0.50 1.64
C THR A 65 -9.57 1.36 1.19
N SER A 66 -8.40 0.76 0.99
CA SER A 66 -7.16 1.47 0.62
C SER A 66 -6.93 1.43 -0.89
N HIS A 67 -6.74 2.58 -1.54
CA HIS A 67 -6.50 2.64 -2.98
C HIS A 67 -5.08 2.17 -3.31
N SER A 68 -4.10 2.60 -2.51
CA SER A 68 -2.72 2.14 -2.64
C SER A 68 -2.59 0.63 -2.45
N TYR A 69 -3.38 0.02 -1.55
CA TYR A 69 -3.42 -1.43 -1.39
C TYR A 69 -3.82 -2.16 -2.68
N HIS A 70 -4.89 -1.69 -3.35
CA HIS A 70 -5.33 -2.28 -4.61
C HIS A 70 -4.29 -2.10 -5.74
N LEU A 71 -3.54 -0.99 -5.73
CA LEU A 71 -2.38 -0.81 -6.61
C LEU A 71 -1.29 -1.85 -6.32
N LEU A 72 -0.92 -2.06 -5.06
CA LEU A 72 0.07 -3.07 -4.69
C LEU A 72 -0.38 -4.48 -5.10
N ARG A 73 -1.66 -4.83 -4.90
CA ARG A 73 -2.21 -6.11 -5.39
C ARG A 73 -2.00 -6.28 -6.89
N ARG A 74 -2.26 -5.23 -7.67
CA ARG A 74 -2.06 -5.23 -9.12
C ARG A 74 -0.59 -5.45 -9.50
N TRP A 75 0.34 -4.78 -8.83
CA TRP A 75 1.78 -4.96 -9.06
C TRP A 75 2.26 -6.39 -8.81
N HIS A 76 1.63 -7.07 -7.84
CA HIS A 76 1.94 -8.46 -7.48
C HIS A 76 1.14 -9.51 -8.27
N GLY A 77 0.31 -9.08 -9.24
CA GLY A 77 -0.55 -9.99 -10.01
C GLY A 77 -1.56 -10.75 -9.16
N LEU A 78 -1.94 -10.20 -8.00
CA LEU A 78 -2.94 -10.80 -7.12
C LEU A 78 -4.35 -10.63 -7.71
N PRO A 79 -5.27 -11.58 -7.49
CA PRO A 79 -6.66 -11.42 -7.89
C PRO A 79 -7.25 -10.12 -7.31
N PRO A 80 -8.03 -9.36 -8.10
CA PRO A 80 -8.68 -8.16 -7.62
C PRO A 80 -9.67 -8.49 -6.50
N LEU A 81 -9.78 -7.60 -5.53
CA LEU A 81 -10.75 -7.69 -4.43
C LEU A 81 -11.74 -6.53 -4.55
N PRO A 82 -12.98 -6.68 -4.03
CA PRO A 82 -13.93 -5.57 -4.01
C PRO A 82 -13.37 -4.43 -3.15
N TYR A 83 -13.45 -3.21 -3.68
CA TYR A 83 -13.21 -2.00 -2.90
C TYR A 83 -14.42 -1.74 -2.00
N LEU A 84 -14.21 -1.67 -0.69
CA LEU A 84 -15.28 -1.47 0.31
C LEU A 84 -15.36 -0.03 0.84
N GLY A 85 -14.56 0.88 0.31
CA GLY A 85 -14.63 2.29 0.69
C GLY A 85 -15.80 3.00 0.02
N SER A 86 -16.21 4.13 0.60
CA SER A 86 -17.11 5.06 -0.09
C SER A 86 -16.37 5.72 -1.25
N VAL A 87 -16.85 5.54 -2.47
CA VAL A 87 -16.40 6.34 -3.61
C VAL A 87 -17.12 7.70 -3.52
N PRO A 88 -16.39 8.82 -3.39
CA PRO A 88 -17.02 10.14 -3.41
C PRO A 88 -17.85 10.33 -4.68
N ALA A 89 -19.04 10.93 -4.54
CA ALA A 89 -19.97 11.11 -5.66
C ALA A 89 -19.29 11.78 -6.87
N TYR A 90 -18.45 12.80 -6.63
CA TYR A 90 -17.75 13.53 -7.69
C TYR A 90 -16.76 12.67 -8.48
N ILE A 91 -16.18 11.62 -7.88
CA ILE A 91 -15.32 10.66 -8.63
C ILE A 91 -16.21 9.74 -9.45
N ARG A 92 -17.22 9.14 -8.82
CA ARG A 92 -18.15 8.20 -9.48
C ARG A 92 -18.90 8.85 -10.65
N GLU A 93 -19.17 10.14 -10.54
CA GLU A 93 -19.94 10.93 -11.51
C GLU A 93 -19.02 11.81 -12.39
N ASP A 94 -17.69 11.62 -12.31
CA ASP A 94 -16.73 12.35 -13.16
C ASP A 94 -16.95 11.96 -14.63
N PRO A 95 -17.30 12.91 -15.53
CA PRO A 95 -17.50 12.63 -16.94
C PRO A 95 -16.27 11.97 -17.60
N ASN A 96 -15.07 12.23 -17.10
CA ASN A 96 -13.83 11.67 -17.66
C ASN A 96 -13.69 10.15 -17.44
N LEU A 97 -14.50 9.54 -16.56
CA LEU A 97 -14.51 8.09 -16.41
C LEU A 97 -14.96 7.36 -17.68
N GLU A 98 -15.58 8.04 -18.65
CA GLU A 98 -15.95 7.44 -19.94
C GLU A 98 -14.73 7.05 -20.81
N PHE A 99 -13.53 7.49 -20.45
CA PHE A 99 -12.29 7.27 -21.22
C PHE A 99 -11.31 6.24 -20.59
N VAL A 100 -11.70 5.57 -19.50
CA VAL A 100 -10.82 4.69 -18.70
C VAL A 100 -11.16 3.21 -18.85
#